data_AF-A0A3M1FA73-F1
#
_entry.id   AF-A0A3M1FA73-F1
#
_cell.length_a   1.000
_cell.length_b   1.000
_cell.length_c   1.000
_cell.angle_alpha   90.00
_cell.angle_beta   90.00
_cell.angle_gamma   90.00
#
_symmetry.space_group_name_H-M   'P 1'
#
loop_
_entity.id
_entity.type
_entity.pdbx_description
1 polymer ?
#
loop_
_entity_poly.entity_id
_entity_poly.type
_entity_poly.pdbx_seq_one_letter_code
_entity_poly.pdbx_strand_id
1 'polypeptide(L)'
;MQEVSRVSGEECIFCKIVKGDVPCHTIWEDEKHLAFLSIFPNTDGFSVVITKEHYPSYAFDLPDDVLCGLVAAAKKVAKKIDRAFDDVGRTGLIFEGFGVDHVHAKLFPMHGTANMKEWKPIESKQRVFFRTYPGYISSHDYERADDAHLAKLAEVIRRA
;
A
#
# COMPACT_ATOMS: atom_id res chain seq x y z
N MET A 1 18.76 -19.07 -9.83
CA MET A 1 17.53 -18.99 -9.01
C MET A 1 18.03 -18.81 -7.58
N GLN A 2 18.07 -17.56 -7.10
CA GLN A 2 18.54 -17.29 -5.73
C GLN A 2 17.38 -17.60 -4.78
N GLU A 3 17.63 -18.45 -3.78
CA GLU A 3 16.74 -18.66 -2.64
C GLU A 3 16.52 -17.31 -1.95
N VAL A 4 15.33 -16.74 -2.10
CA VAL A 4 14.89 -15.63 -1.25
C VAL A 4 14.68 -16.23 0.13
N SER A 5 15.64 -16.01 1.03
CA SER A 5 15.55 -16.43 2.43
C SER A 5 14.28 -15.81 3.02
N ARG A 6 13.25 -16.63 3.25
CA ARG A 6 12.04 -16.22 3.96
C ARG A 6 12.47 -15.76 5.35
N VAL A 7 12.23 -14.49 5.67
CA VAL A 7 12.50 -13.98 7.02
C VAL A 7 11.62 -14.78 7.98
N SER A 8 12.20 -15.40 9.00
CA SER A 8 11.39 -16.08 10.02
C SER A 8 10.53 -15.04 10.73
N GLY A 9 9.31 -15.40 11.13
CA GLY A 9 8.41 -14.47 11.85
C GLY A 9 9.01 -13.91 13.16
N GLU A 10 10.11 -14.48 13.65
CA GLU A 10 10.85 -13.99 14.82
C GLU A 10 11.75 -12.78 14.51
N GLU A 11 12.24 -12.67 13.27
CA GLU A 11 13.07 -11.53 12.82
C GLU A 11 12.23 -10.39 12.23
N CYS A 12 10.97 -10.66 11.88
CA CYS A 12 10.04 -9.68 11.31
C CYS A 12 9.73 -8.55 12.30
N ILE A 13 10.05 -7.30 11.91
CA ILE A 13 9.79 -6.11 12.73
C ILE A 13 8.29 -5.90 13.00
N PHE A 14 7.40 -6.23 12.07
CA PHE A 14 5.95 -6.11 12.27
C PHE A 14 5.42 -7.17 13.24
N CYS A 15 5.96 -8.39 13.24
CA CYS A 15 5.65 -9.36 14.28
C CYS A 15 6.09 -8.89 15.67
N LYS A 16 7.25 -8.26 15.78
CA LYS A 16 7.71 -7.64 17.03
C LYS A 16 6.79 -6.50 17.49
N ILE A 17 6.29 -5.69 16.55
CA ILE A 17 5.26 -4.66 16.85
C ILE A 17 3.98 -5.32 17.39
N VAL A 18 3.48 -6.38 16.73
CA VAL A 18 2.26 -7.09 17.15
C VAL A 18 2.42 -7.71 18.55
N LYS A 19 3.62 -8.23 18.88
CA LYS A 19 3.96 -8.77 20.21
C LYS A 19 4.13 -7.69 21.28
N GLY A 20 4.33 -6.43 20.89
CA GLY A 20 4.65 -5.32 21.80
C GLY A 20 6.14 -5.24 22.18
N ASP A 21 7.01 -5.97 21.49
CA ASP A 21 8.46 -5.97 21.76
C ASP A 21 9.14 -4.66 21.32
N VAL A 22 8.54 -3.95 20.37
CA VAL A 22 8.99 -2.64 19.88
C VAL A 22 7.83 -1.65 19.85
N PRO A 23 8.08 -0.36 20.13
CA PRO A 23 7.01 0.64 20.14
C PRO A 23 6.47 0.90 18.74
N CYS A 24 5.18 1.23 18.67
CA CYS A 24 4.56 1.81 17.48
C CYS A 24 3.50 2.84 17.89
N HIS A 25 3.12 3.70 16.95
CA HIS A 25 2.03 4.66 17.15
C HIS A 25 0.75 4.09 16.55
N THR A 26 0.08 3.22 17.31
CA THR A 26 -1.18 2.57 16.92
C THR A 26 -2.28 3.60 16.69
N ILE A 27 -3.00 3.47 15.58
CA ILE A 27 -4.15 4.31 15.22
C ILE A 27 -5.47 3.52 15.21
N TRP A 28 -5.38 2.19 15.06
CA TRP A 28 -6.54 1.30 15.08
C TRP A 28 -6.09 -0.16 15.18
N GLU A 29 -6.91 -1.01 15.78
CA GLU A 29 -6.73 -2.46 15.75
C GLU A 29 -8.07 -3.20 15.81
N ASP A 30 -8.07 -4.45 15.36
CA ASP A 30 -9.10 -5.44 15.68
C ASP A 30 -8.45 -6.79 16.05
N GLU A 31 -9.24 -7.86 16.08
CA GLU A 31 -8.75 -9.21 16.39
C GLU A 31 -7.65 -9.68 15.43
N LYS A 32 -7.74 -9.32 14.14
CA LYS A 32 -6.88 -9.85 13.08
C LYS A 32 -5.91 -8.83 12.49
N HIS A 33 -6.10 -7.54 12.75
CA HIS A 33 -5.35 -6.47 12.09
C HIS A 33 -4.85 -5.44 13.09
N LEU A 34 -3.77 -4.78 12.71
CA LEU A 34 -3.18 -3.67 13.43
C LEU A 34 -2.83 -2.56 12.44
N ALA A 35 -3.11 -1.31 12.79
CA ALA A 35 -2.74 -0.15 12.01
C ALA A 35 -1.96 0.86 12.84
N PHE A 36 -0.85 1.35 12.30
CA PHE A 36 0.05 2.28 12.97
C PHE A 36 0.71 3.24 11.98
N LEU A 37 1.15 4.39 12.49
CA LEU A 37 1.88 5.38 11.70
C LEU A 37 3.26 4.84 11.29
N SER A 38 3.66 5.09 10.05
CA SER A 38 5.03 4.84 9.62
C SER A 38 5.98 5.84 10.28
N ILE A 39 7.16 5.39 10.69
CA ILE A 39 8.24 6.26 11.19
C ILE A 39 8.98 6.99 10.05
N PHE A 40 8.72 6.61 8.80
CA PHE A 40 9.22 7.28 7.59
C PHE A 40 8.04 7.76 6.74
N PRO A 41 7.29 8.78 7.21
CA PRO A 41 6.16 9.32 6.47
C PRO A 41 6.62 10.15 5.27
N ASN A 42 5.93 10.00 4.13
CA ASN A 42 6.05 10.92 3.00
C ASN A 42 4.87 11.91 2.90
N THR A 43 3.88 11.76 3.78
CA THR A 43 2.75 12.67 3.98
C THR A 43 2.23 12.49 5.41
N ASP A 44 1.58 13.51 5.97
CA ASP A 44 1.02 13.40 7.32
C ASP A 44 -0.06 12.32 7.39
N GLY A 45 -0.07 11.56 8.47
CA GLY A 45 -0.95 10.39 8.63
C GLY A 45 -0.57 9.16 7.79
N PHE A 46 0.57 9.17 7.09
CA PHE A 46 1.07 7.98 6.40
C PHE A 46 1.19 6.80 7.36
N SER A 47 0.47 5.73 7.05
CA SER A 47 0.28 4.60 7.94
C SER A 47 0.29 3.29 7.18
N VAL A 48 0.47 2.20 7.92
CA VAL A 48 0.32 0.84 7.40
C VAL A 48 -0.77 0.11 8.16
N VAL A 49 -1.50 -0.75 7.46
CA VAL A 49 -2.41 -1.74 8.04
C VAL A 49 -1.84 -3.11 7.75
N ILE A 50 -1.67 -3.91 8.79
CA ILE A 50 -1.06 -5.24 8.71
C ILE A 50 -2.01 -6.30 9.24
N THR A 51 -1.80 -7.54 8.84
CA THR A 51 -2.33 -8.70 9.58
C THR A 51 -1.54 -8.88 10.86
N LYS A 52 -2.19 -9.31 11.96
CA LYS A 52 -1.51 -9.70 13.21
C LYS A 52 -0.75 -11.01 13.03
N GLU A 53 -1.35 -11.96 12.32
CA GLU A 53 -0.65 -13.16 11.83
C GLU A 53 0.36 -12.78 10.73
N HIS A 54 1.49 -13.47 10.69
CA HIS A 54 2.51 -13.25 9.68
C HIS A 54 2.13 -13.92 8.36
N TYR A 55 2.04 -13.12 7.30
CA TYR A 55 2.01 -13.59 5.91
C TYR A 55 3.13 -12.90 5.13
N PRO A 56 3.72 -13.56 4.11
CA PRO A 56 4.68 -12.93 3.22
C PRO A 56 4.16 -11.60 2.65
N SER A 57 5.08 -10.70 2.33
CA SER A 57 4.75 -9.33 1.90
C SER A 57 4.00 -9.23 0.58
N TYR A 58 4.08 -10.24 -0.29
CA TYR A 58 3.39 -10.21 -1.58
C TYR A 58 1.91 -10.54 -1.43
N ALA A 59 1.07 -9.51 -1.49
CA ALA A 59 -0.36 -9.59 -1.20
C ALA A 59 -1.14 -10.59 -2.09
N PHE A 60 -0.65 -10.88 -3.31
CA PHE A 60 -1.31 -11.79 -4.23
C PHE A 60 -0.97 -13.27 -4.01
N ASP A 61 -0.08 -13.59 -3.06
CA ASP A 61 0.16 -14.96 -2.59
C ASP A 61 -0.71 -15.34 -1.38
N LEU A 62 -1.50 -14.40 -0.85
CA LEU A 62 -2.38 -14.64 0.29
C LEU A 62 -3.64 -15.41 -0.09
N PRO A 63 -4.24 -16.15 0.86
CA PRO A 63 -5.62 -16.60 0.74
C PRO A 63 -6.59 -15.41 0.52
N ASP A 64 -7.61 -15.61 -0.31
CA ASP A 64 -8.58 -14.57 -0.68
C ASP A 64 -9.25 -13.92 0.53
N ASP A 65 -9.58 -14.69 1.57
CA ASP A 65 -10.23 -14.20 2.78
C ASP A 65 -9.32 -13.30 3.60
N VAL A 66 -8.01 -13.62 3.64
CA VAL A 66 -6.99 -12.80 4.32
C VAL A 66 -6.81 -11.47 3.57
N LEU A 67 -6.65 -11.53 2.25
CA LEU A 67 -6.51 -10.32 1.42
C LEU A 67 -7.75 -9.42 1.50
N CYS A 68 -8.95 -10.01 1.36
CA CYS A 68 -10.21 -9.26 1.48
C CYS A 68 -10.39 -8.67 2.87
N GLY A 69 -10.02 -9.41 3.93
CA GLY A 69 -10.02 -8.93 5.31
C GLY A 69 -9.11 -7.72 5.50
N LEU A 70 -7.89 -7.79 4.97
CA LEU A 70 -6.91 -6.70 5.04
C LEU A 70 -7.38 -5.45 4.28
N VAL A 71 -7.98 -5.60 3.09
CA VAL A 71 -8.56 -4.48 2.34
C VAL A 71 -9.74 -3.86 3.11
N ALA A 72 -10.59 -4.67 3.72
CA ALA A 72 -11.70 -4.19 4.54
C ALA A 72 -11.21 -3.44 5.79
N ALA A 73 -10.14 -3.91 6.43
CA ALA A 73 -9.46 -3.22 7.52
C ALA A 73 -8.87 -1.89 7.06
N ALA A 74 -8.13 -1.89 5.94
CA ALA A 74 -7.55 -0.69 5.34
C ALA A 74 -8.61 0.37 5.01
N LYS A 75 -9.78 -0.03 4.49
CA LYS A 75 -10.92 0.87 4.27
C LYS A 75 -11.40 1.54 5.56
N LYS A 76 -11.50 0.79 6.67
CA LYS A 76 -11.92 1.35 7.97
C LYS A 76 -10.91 2.40 8.46
N VAL A 77 -9.62 2.10 8.34
CA VAL A 77 -8.54 2.99 8.77
C VAL A 77 -8.48 4.23 7.88
N ALA A 78 -8.54 4.08 6.56
CA ALA A 78 -8.63 5.20 5.62
C ALA A 78 -9.79 6.15 5.99
N LYS A 79 -10.97 5.61 6.32
CA LYS A 79 -12.11 6.43 6.78
C LYS A 79 -11.92 7.10 8.15
N LYS A 80 -11.02 6.61 9.00
CA LYS A 80 -10.63 7.32 10.21
C LYS A 80 -9.69 8.48 9.86
N ILE A 81 -8.74 8.23 8.97
CA ILE A 81 -7.79 9.25 8.52
C ILE A 81 -8.50 10.40 7.78
N ASP A 82 -9.40 10.09 6.84
CA ASP A 82 -10.23 11.09 6.13
C ASP A 82 -10.99 12.03 7.09
N ARG A 83 -11.34 11.57 8.30
CA ARG A 83 -12.07 12.36 9.31
C ARG A 83 -11.15 13.08 10.29
N ALA A 84 -9.89 12.68 10.37
CA ALA A 84 -8.91 13.25 11.30
C ALA A 84 -8.28 14.52 10.74
N PHE A 85 -8.32 14.71 9.42
CA PHE A 85 -7.75 15.87 8.74
C PHE A 85 -8.82 16.59 7.92
N ASP A 86 -9.04 17.87 8.19
CA ASP A 86 -10.06 18.69 7.53
C ASP A 86 -9.81 18.89 6.02
N ASP A 87 -8.56 18.69 5.58
CA ASP A 87 -8.14 18.90 4.19
C ASP A 87 -7.98 17.59 3.40
N VAL A 88 -8.20 16.42 4.02
CA VAL A 88 -8.14 15.11 3.35
C VAL A 88 -9.54 14.68 2.92
N GLY A 89 -9.78 14.69 1.61
CA GLY A 89 -11.02 14.15 1.04
C GLY A 89 -10.91 12.67 0.63
N ARG A 90 -9.68 12.19 0.44
CA ARG A 90 -9.38 10.83 -0.07
C ARG A 90 -8.07 10.32 0.53
N THR A 91 -8.00 9.01 0.75
CA THR A 91 -6.79 8.31 1.15
C THR A 91 -6.47 7.24 0.10
N GLY A 92 -5.24 7.26 -0.43
CA GLY A 92 -4.73 6.24 -1.34
C GLY A 92 -4.34 4.95 -0.61
N LEU A 93 -4.39 3.83 -1.32
CA LEU A 93 -4.00 2.51 -0.82
C LEU A 93 -2.99 1.88 -1.77
N ILE A 94 -1.89 1.36 -1.24
CA ILE A 94 -0.87 0.63 -2.01
C ILE A 94 -0.50 -0.66 -1.31
N PHE A 95 -0.49 -1.76 -2.07
CA PHE A 95 0.24 -2.98 -1.74
C PHE A 95 1.49 -3.03 -2.61
N GLU A 96 2.64 -2.72 -2.02
CA GLU A 96 3.92 -2.72 -2.72
C GLU A 96 4.67 -4.05 -2.55
N GLY A 97 4.62 -4.63 -1.35
CA GLY A 97 5.27 -5.90 -1.03
C GLY A 97 6.79 -5.81 -0.82
N PHE A 98 7.36 -4.60 -0.70
CA PHE A 98 8.78 -4.37 -0.44
C PHE A 98 9.03 -3.59 0.86
N GLY A 99 10.26 -3.67 1.35
CA GLY A 99 10.73 -2.99 2.58
C GLY A 99 10.66 -3.87 3.82
N VAL A 100 9.49 -4.41 4.13
CA VAL A 100 9.29 -5.38 5.24
C VAL A 100 8.58 -6.61 4.70
N ASP A 101 9.15 -7.79 4.93
CA ASP A 101 8.53 -9.06 4.55
C ASP A 101 7.43 -9.45 5.53
N HIS A 102 6.31 -8.73 5.48
CA HIS A 102 5.06 -9.00 6.18
C HIS A 102 3.97 -8.23 5.46
N VAL A 103 2.86 -8.84 5.07
CA VAL A 103 1.82 -8.16 4.28
C VAL A 103 1.33 -6.86 4.92
N HIS A 104 1.37 -5.76 4.17
CA HIS A 104 0.96 -4.45 4.68
C HIS A 104 0.34 -3.57 3.59
N ALA A 105 -0.85 -3.03 3.89
CA ALA A 105 -1.49 -2.00 3.08
C ALA A 105 -0.97 -0.63 3.53
N LYS A 106 -0.31 0.09 2.64
CA LYS A 106 0.14 1.48 2.88
C LYS A 106 -1.02 2.44 2.60
N LEU A 107 -1.30 3.35 3.52
CA LEU A 107 -2.34 4.37 3.40
C LEU A 107 -1.73 5.76 3.29
N PHE A 108 -2.08 6.48 2.23
CA PHE A 108 -1.55 7.81 1.91
C PHE A 108 -2.67 8.86 1.92
N PRO A 109 -2.80 9.64 3.01
CA PRO A 109 -3.75 10.74 3.06
C PRO A 109 -3.44 11.77 1.99
N MET A 110 -4.40 12.07 1.13
CA MET A 110 -4.25 13.03 0.05
C MET A 110 -4.67 14.41 0.55
N HIS A 111 -3.78 15.08 1.28
CA HIS A 111 -3.99 16.45 1.78
C HIS A 111 -4.36 17.44 0.66
N GLY A 112 -5.16 18.43 1.00
CA GLY A 112 -5.74 19.41 0.06
C GLY A 112 -6.88 18.90 -0.84
N THR A 113 -7.35 17.66 -0.67
CA THR A 113 -8.41 17.08 -1.53
C THR A 113 -9.84 17.22 -0.98
N ALA A 114 -10.03 17.70 0.26
CA ALA A 114 -11.35 17.76 0.91
C ALA A 114 -12.40 18.61 0.17
N ASN A 115 -11.97 19.70 -0.48
CA ASN A 115 -12.88 20.66 -1.11
C ASN A 115 -13.30 20.31 -2.55
N MET A 116 -13.07 19.08 -3.01
CA MET A 116 -13.53 18.62 -4.33
C MET A 116 -15.04 18.34 -4.34
N LYS A 117 -15.85 19.39 -4.53
CA LYS A 117 -17.32 19.30 -4.71
C LYS A 117 -17.70 18.62 -6.04
N GLU A 118 -16.87 18.80 -7.06
CA GLU A 118 -16.99 18.16 -8.37
C GLU A 118 -15.72 17.38 -8.66
N TRP A 119 -15.84 16.26 -9.37
CA TRP A 119 -14.69 15.49 -9.80
C TRP A 119 -13.89 16.28 -10.84
N LYS A 120 -12.59 16.42 -10.60
CA LYS A 120 -11.61 16.97 -11.55
C LYS A 120 -10.32 16.18 -11.45
N PRO A 121 -9.59 15.97 -12.57
CA PRO A 121 -8.31 15.28 -12.52
C PRO A 121 -7.28 16.13 -11.75
N ILE A 122 -6.49 15.46 -10.92
CA ILE A 122 -5.27 16.01 -10.31
C ILE A 122 -4.12 15.19 -10.89
N GLU A 123 -3.37 15.80 -11.80
CA GLU A 123 -2.32 15.13 -12.56
C GLU A 123 -0.93 15.58 -12.11
N SER A 124 -0.01 14.63 -12.03
CA SER A 124 1.40 14.94 -11.83
C SER A 124 1.99 15.55 -13.09
N LYS A 125 2.85 16.56 -12.93
CA LYS A 125 3.65 17.12 -14.04
C LYS A 125 4.87 16.25 -14.38
N GLN A 126 5.17 15.25 -13.55
CA GLN A 126 6.28 14.33 -13.80
C GLN A 126 5.86 13.29 -14.84
N ARG A 127 6.70 13.13 -15.86
CA ARG A 127 6.49 12.20 -16.98
C ARG A 127 7.72 11.30 -17.05
N VAL A 128 7.69 10.17 -16.35
CA VAL A 128 8.82 9.24 -16.33
C VAL A 128 8.33 7.82 -16.62
N PHE A 129 9.08 7.10 -17.44
CA PHE A 129 8.84 5.70 -17.73
C PHE A 129 9.98 4.85 -17.15
N PHE A 130 9.63 3.87 -16.32
CA PHE A 130 10.58 2.92 -15.74
C PHE A 130 10.44 1.56 -16.41
N ARG A 131 11.52 1.06 -17.03
CA ARG A 131 11.58 -0.32 -17.56
C ARG A 131 11.80 -1.37 -16.48
N THR A 132 12.39 -0.96 -15.36
CA THR A 132 12.72 -1.81 -14.22
C THR A 132 12.21 -1.13 -12.96
N TYR A 133 11.78 -1.92 -11.98
CA TYR A 133 11.27 -1.41 -10.71
C TYR A 133 12.27 -0.43 -10.05
N PRO A 134 11.92 0.85 -9.82
CA PRO A 134 12.86 1.85 -9.33
C PRO A 134 12.99 1.87 -7.80
N GLY A 135 12.40 0.91 -7.09
CA GLY A 135 12.32 0.89 -5.63
C GLY A 135 11.13 1.66 -5.04
N TYR A 136 10.19 2.10 -5.88
CA TYR A 136 8.90 2.68 -5.47
C TYR A 136 7.86 2.52 -6.58
N ILE A 137 6.58 2.70 -6.22
CA ILE A 137 5.44 2.76 -7.16
C ILE A 137 4.86 4.17 -7.13
N SER A 138 4.35 4.63 -8.27
CA SER A 138 3.59 5.87 -8.35
C SER A 138 2.47 5.75 -9.37
N SER A 139 1.53 6.70 -9.32
CA SER A 139 0.41 6.79 -10.26
C SER A 139 0.57 7.90 -11.30
N HIS A 140 1.77 8.44 -11.52
CA HIS A 140 1.96 9.46 -12.56
C HIS A 140 2.02 8.81 -13.95
N ASP A 141 1.45 9.49 -14.94
CA ASP A 141 1.44 9.02 -16.31
C ASP A 141 2.73 9.38 -17.06
N TYR A 142 3.03 8.60 -18.10
CA TYR A 142 4.01 8.94 -19.15
C TYR A 142 3.29 9.26 -20.48
N GLU A 143 4.05 9.49 -21.55
CA GLU A 143 3.52 9.69 -22.91
C GLU A 143 2.57 8.57 -23.35
N ARG A 144 1.57 8.94 -24.18
CA ARG A 144 0.64 7.96 -24.75
C ARG A 144 1.41 6.93 -25.54
N ALA A 145 1.27 5.65 -25.18
CA ALA A 145 1.87 4.55 -25.90
C ALA A 145 1.17 4.32 -27.26
N ASP A 146 1.90 3.67 -28.18
CA ASP A 146 1.36 3.20 -29.45
C ASP A 146 0.36 2.04 -29.26
N ASP A 147 -0.74 2.06 -30.01
CA ASP A 147 -1.84 1.09 -29.81
C ASP A 147 -1.44 -0.32 -30.22
N ALA A 148 -0.60 -0.48 -31.26
CA ALA A 148 -0.11 -1.79 -31.68
C ALA A 148 0.87 -2.36 -30.64
N HIS A 149 1.70 -1.51 -30.03
CA HIS A 149 2.54 -1.89 -28.90
C HIS A 149 1.69 -2.37 -27.70
N LEU A 150 0.66 -1.61 -27.31
CA LEU A 150 -0.24 -1.97 -26.21
C LEU A 150 -0.99 -3.29 -26.49
N ALA A 151 -1.49 -3.49 -27.71
CA ALA A 151 -2.16 -4.72 -28.10
C ALA A 151 -1.24 -5.94 -27.96
N LYS A 152 0.02 -5.81 -28.40
CA LYS A 152 1.03 -6.87 -28.26
C LYS A 152 1.35 -7.17 -26.80
N LEU A 153 1.50 -6.15 -25.94
CA LEU A 153 1.70 -6.37 -24.50
C LEU A 153 0.50 -7.08 -23.86
N ALA A 154 -0.72 -6.69 -24.23
CA ALA A 154 -1.93 -7.33 -23.72
C ALA A 154 -2.04 -8.81 -24.12
N GLU A 155 -1.56 -9.19 -25.30
CA GLU A 155 -1.46 -10.60 -25.70
C GLU A 155 -0.45 -11.39 -24.87
N VAL A 156 0.71 -10.79 -24.56
CA VAL A 156 1.72 -11.44 -23.70
C VAL A 156 1.15 -11.71 -22.32
N ILE A 157 0.48 -10.72 -21.71
CA ILE A 157 -0.11 -10.86 -20.37
C ILE A 157 -1.23 -11.92 -20.35
N ARG A 158 -2.10 -11.96 -21.37
CA ARG A 158 -3.18 -12.96 -21.45
C ARG A 158 -2.70 -14.40 -21.62
N ARG A 159 -1.45 -14.61 -22.03
CA ARG A 159 -0.84 -15.93 -22.23
C ARG A 159 0.01 -16.38 -21.03
N ALA A 160 0.27 -15.50 -20.07
CA ALA A 160 1.07 -15.79 -18.90
C ALA A 160 0.37 -16.75 -17.93
#